data_AF-A0A803L1U4-F1
#
_entry.id   AF-A0A803L1U4-F1
#
_cell.length_a   1.000
_cell.length_b   1.000
_cell.length_c   1.000
_cell.angle_alpha   90.00
_cell.angle_beta   90.00
_cell.angle_gamma   90.00
#
_symmetry.space_group_name_H-M   'P 1'
#
loop_
_entity.id
_entity.type
_entity.pdbx_description
1 polymer ?
#
loop_
_entity_poly.entity_id
_entity_poly.type
_entity_poly.pdbx_seq_one_letter_code
_entity_poly.pdbx_strand_id
1 'polypeptide(L)'
;MKGGGCKDEFVAWEKCVEDAEKNQEDIVEKCFEVTGNLKNCMIAHSDYYEPILRAEKAAEEEVKQEMDREAAAKSDEQGSDSKAVEGRAEIEVQKEN
;
A
#
# COMPACT_ATOMS: atom_id res chain seq x y z
N MET A 1 6.99 -21.78 8.49
CA MET A 1 7.91 -21.44 7.38
C MET A 1 9.30 -22.08 7.49
N LYS A 2 9.75 -22.62 8.65
CA LYS A 2 11.05 -23.33 8.78
C LYS A 2 11.08 -24.77 8.20
N GLY A 3 10.02 -25.17 7.50
CA GLY A 3 9.91 -26.43 6.76
C GLY A 3 9.58 -26.15 5.29
N GLY A 4 9.84 -27.12 4.42
CA GLY A 4 9.69 -26.97 2.96
C GLY A 4 10.96 -26.46 2.28
N GLY A 5 10.85 -26.19 0.97
CA GLY A 5 11.99 -25.82 0.11
C GLY A 5 12.58 -24.43 0.39
N CYS A 6 11.84 -23.54 1.05
CA CYS A 6 12.23 -22.13 1.24
C CYS A 6 12.75 -21.81 2.65
N LYS A 7 13.29 -22.82 3.34
CA LYS A 7 13.77 -22.66 4.72
C LYS A 7 14.91 -21.64 4.80
N ASP A 8 15.84 -21.66 3.85
CA ASP A 8 17.04 -20.83 3.91
C ASP A 8 16.69 -19.36 3.63
N GLU A 9 15.79 -19.10 2.68
CA GLU A 9 15.22 -17.77 2.42
C GLU A 9 14.47 -17.25 3.64
N PHE A 10 13.72 -18.12 4.34
CA PHE A 10 12.99 -17.72 5.55
C PHE A 10 13.95 -17.36 6.69
N VAL A 11 15.01 -18.13 6.89
CA VAL A 11 16.03 -17.81 7.91
C VAL A 11 16.79 -16.53 7.56
N ALA A 12 17.06 -16.27 6.28
CA ALA A 12 17.66 -15.01 5.85
C ALA A 12 16.72 -13.82 6.14
N TRP A 13 15.42 -13.97 5.89
CA TRP A 13 14.42 -12.97 6.23
C TRP A 13 14.34 -12.72 7.74
N GLU A 14 14.27 -13.77 8.58
CA GLU A 14 14.26 -13.63 10.05
C GLU A 14 15.49 -12.85 10.54
N LYS A 15 16.68 -13.17 10.04
CA LYS A 15 17.91 -12.45 10.40
C LYS A 15 17.86 -10.98 10.01
N CYS A 16 17.34 -10.67 8.81
CA CYS A 16 17.18 -9.30 8.38
C CYS A 16 16.24 -8.52 9.30
N VAL A 17 15.08 -9.11 9.65
CA VAL A 17 14.11 -8.51 10.58
C VAL A 17 14.74 -8.28 11.95
N GLU A 18 15.38 -9.30 12.52
CA GLU A 18 16.06 -9.19 13.81
C GLU A 18 17.13 -8.08 13.82
N ASP A 19 17.88 -7.94 12.75
CA ASP A 19 18.92 -6.90 12.64
C ASP A 19 18.31 -5.51 12.43
N ALA A 20 17.23 -5.39 11.65
CA ALA A 20 16.49 -4.13 11.50
C ALA A 20 15.89 -3.69 12.84
N GLU A 21 15.29 -4.60 13.61
CA GLU A 21 14.74 -4.31 14.94
C GLU A 21 15.83 -3.86 15.93
N LYS A 22 16.97 -4.56 15.99
CA LYS A 22 18.10 -4.19 16.86
C LYS A 22 18.64 -2.79 16.55
N ASN A 23 18.66 -2.42 15.28
CA ASN A 23 19.20 -1.14 14.82
C ASN A 23 18.12 -0.04 14.68
N GLN A 24 16.85 -0.34 14.99
CA GLN A 24 15.71 0.55 14.81
C GLN A 24 15.59 1.08 13.36
N GLU A 25 15.90 0.22 12.39
CA GLU A 25 15.73 0.49 10.95
C GLU A 25 14.29 0.14 10.51
N ASP A 26 13.82 0.79 9.43
CA ASP A 26 12.56 0.39 8.81
C ASP A 26 12.70 -1.00 8.17
N ILE A 27 11.93 -1.97 8.67
CA ILE A 27 11.99 -3.36 8.23
C ILE A 27 11.57 -3.50 6.76
N VAL A 28 10.59 -2.72 6.31
CA VAL A 28 10.06 -2.79 4.94
C VAL A 28 11.14 -2.35 3.97
N GLU A 29 11.81 -1.23 4.24
CA GLU A 29 12.89 -0.74 3.39
C GLU A 29 14.13 -1.65 3.47
N LYS A 30 14.55 -2.01 4.69
CA LYS A 30 15.77 -2.79 4.93
C LYS A 30 15.69 -4.20 4.35
N CYS A 31 14.56 -4.86 4.52
CA CYS A 31 14.37 -6.26 4.21
C CYS A 31 13.55 -6.50 2.94
N PHE A 32 13.32 -5.46 2.13
CA PHE A 32 12.54 -5.56 0.89
C PHE A 32 13.02 -6.69 -0.02
N GLU A 33 14.32 -6.69 -0.35
CA GLU A 33 14.90 -7.68 -1.27
C GLU A 33 14.81 -9.10 -0.70
N VAL A 34 15.10 -9.28 0.59
CA VAL A 34 15.08 -10.60 1.24
C VAL A 34 13.64 -11.12 1.35
N THR A 35 12.68 -10.24 1.63
CA THR A 35 11.24 -10.56 1.62
C THR A 35 10.79 -10.98 0.21
N GLY A 36 11.24 -10.26 -0.82
CA GLY A 36 10.98 -10.61 -2.22
C GLY A 36 11.54 -11.98 -2.60
N ASN A 37 12.77 -12.30 -2.18
CA ASN A 37 13.38 -13.61 -2.41
C ASN A 37 12.58 -14.75 -1.74
N LEU A 38 12.14 -14.54 -0.50
CA LEU A 38 11.29 -15.50 0.22
C LEU A 38 9.95 -15.71 -0.50
N LYS A 39 9.25 -14.64 -0.87
CA LYS A 39 7.99 -14.70 -1.62
C LYS A 39 8.17 -15.45 -2.95
N ASN A 40 9.22 -15.12 -3.70
CA ASN A 40 9.51 -15.78 -4.98
C ASN A 40 9.76 -17.28 -4.82
N CYS A 41 10.50 -17.68 -3.78
CA CYS A 41 10.69 -19.09 -3.46
C CYS A 41 9.34 -19.76 -3.15
N MET A 42 8.51 -19.14 -2.29
CA MET A 42 7.21 -19.70 -1.92
C MET A 42 6.30 -19.90 -3.14
N ILE A 43 6.28 -18.96 -4.09
CA ILE A 43 5.54 -19.07 -5.34
C ILE A 43 6.06 -20.25 -6.19
N ALA A 44 7.38 -20.40 -6.30
CA ALA A 44 7.99 -21.53 -7.02
C ALA A 44 7.66 -22.90 -6.39
N HIS A 45 7.38 -22.92 -5.08
CA HIS A 45 6.97 -24.09 -4.31
C HIS A 45 5.51 -23.99 -3.84
N SER A 46 4.65 -23.47 -4.71
CA SER A 46 3.26 -23.13 -4.37
C SER A 46 2.40 -24.32 -3.94
N ASP A 47 2.74 -25.55 -4.33
CA ASP A 47 2.07 -26.76 -3.88
C ASP A 47 2.21 -26.97 -2.36
N TYR A 48 3.39 -26.67 -1.81
CA TYR A 48 3.65 -26.73 -0.38
C TYR A 48 3.15 -25.49 0.38
N TYR A 49 3.22 -24.31 -0.24
CA TYR A 49 2.87 -23.03 0.39
C TYR A 49 1.48 -22.49 0.01
N GLU A 50 0.62 -23.28 -0.62
CA GLU A 50 -0.69 -22.83 -1.12
C GLU A 50 -1.54 -22.10 -0.08
N PRO A 51 -1.69 -22.59 1.17
CA PRO A 51 -2.56 -21.94 2.13
C PRO A 51 -2.12 -20.52 2.51
N ILE A 52 -0.81 -20.29 2.60
CA ILE A 52 -0.27 -18.97 2.96
C ILE A 52 -0.31 -18.03 1.75
N LEU A 53 0.00 -18.52 0.55
CA LEU A 53 -0.10 -17.72 -0.68
C LEU A 53 -1.52 -17.26 -0.96
N ARG A 54 -2.52 -18.10 -0.66
CA ARG A 54 -3.94 -17.73 -0.77
C ARG A 54 -4.30 -16.62 0.22
N ALA A 55 -3.86 -16.74 1.47
CA ALA A 55 -4.11 -15.74 2.50
C ALA A 55 -3.47 -14.39 2.14
N GLU A 56 -2.23 -14.41 1.65
CA GLU A 56 -1.53 -13.21 1.18
C GLU A 56 -2.29 -12.53 0.04
N LYS A 57 -2.72 -13.28 -0.98
CA LYS A 57 -3.49 -12.73 -2.09
C LYS A 57 -4.81 -12.11 -1.64
N ALA A 58 -5.51 -12.74 -0.71
CA ALA A 58 -6.74 -12.19 -0.16
C ALA A 58 -6.49 -10.86 0.58
N ALA A 59 -5.42 -10.78 1.38
CA ALA A 59 -5.03 -9.54 2.04
C ALA A 59 -4.63 -8.43 1.05
N GLU A 60 -3.89 -8.78 -0.01
CA GLU A 60 -3.55 -7.84 -1.10
C GLU A 60 -4.81 -7.29 -1.78
N GLU A 61 -5.80 -8.14 -2.05
CA GLU A 61 -7.08 -7.74 -2.63
C GLU A 61 -7.92 -6.86 -1.70
N GLU A 62 -7.94 -7.14 -0.39
CA GLU A 62 -8.61 -6.31 0.61
C GLU A 62 -8.01 -4.91 0.71
N VAL A 63 -6.68 -4.81 0.78
CA VAL A 63 -5.98 -3.51 0.80
C VAL A 63 -6.26 -2.72 -0.48
N LYS A 64 -6.24 -3.38 -1.64
CA LYS A 64 -6.58 -2.73 -2.91
C LYS A 64 -8.00 -2.18 -2.92
N GLN A 65 -8.98 -2.96 -2.46
CA GLN A 65 -10.37 -2.51 -2.39
C GLN A 65 -10.54 -1.31 -1.46
N GLU A 66 -9.83 -1.29 -0.33
CA GLU A 66 -9.89 -0.16 0.59
C GLU A 66 -9.28 1.10 -0.02
N MET A 67 -8.12 0.99 -0.69
CA MET A 67 -7.54 2.12 -1.42
C MET A 67 -8.48 2.65 -2.51
N ASP A 68 -9.16 1.76 -3.26
CA ASP A 68 -10.12 2.16 -4.30
C ASP A 68 -11.33 2.90 -3.70
N ARG A 69 -11.83 2.47 -2.53
CA ARG A 69 -12.91 3.16 -1.80
C ARG A 69 -12.49 4.52 -1.28
N GLU A 70 -11.30 4.61 -0.69
CA GLU A 70 -10.75 5.89 -0.24
C GLU A 70 -10.56 6.88 -1.40
N ALA A 71 -10.08 6.40 -2.54
CA ALA A 71 -9.91 7.21 -3.73
C ALA A 71 -11.26 7.73 -4.28
N ALA A 72 -12.29 6.88 -4.28
CA ALA A 72 -13.64 7.28 -4.66
C ALA A 72 -14.22 8.34 -3.69
N ALA A 73 -14.12 8.12 -2.38
CA ALA A 73 -14.61 9.06 -1.37
C ALA A 73 -13.91 10.44 -1.43
N LYS A 74 -12.59 10.47 -1.65
CA LYS A 74 -11.82 11.71 -1.80
C LYS A 74 -12.18 12.49 -3.07
N SER A 75 -12.68 11.81 -4.11
CA SER A 75 -13.10 12.43 -5.37
C SER A 75 -14.45 13.16 -5.26
N ASP A 76 -15.31 12.76 -4.31
CA ASP A 76 -16.62 13.36 -4.08
C ASP A 76 -16.56 14.63 -3.20
N GLU A 77 -15.57 14.78 -2.31
CA GLU A 77 -15.40 15.95 -1.42
C GLU A 77 -14.87 17.21 -2.13
N GLN A 78 -14.20 17.10 -3.29
CA GLN A 78 -13.70 18.26 -4.05
C GLN A 78 -14.77 18.94 -4.94
N GLY A 79 -16.03 18.47 -4.91
CA GLY A 79 -17.13 19.02 -5.71
C GLY A 79 -17.93 20.17 -5.08
N SER A 80 -17.60 20.65 -3.87
CA SER A 80 -18.47 21.55 -3.09
C SER A 80 -17.85 22.89 -2.65
N ASP A 81 -17.02 23.55 -3.47
CA ASP A 81 -16.62 24.96 -3.22
C ASP A 81 -16.42 25.78 -4.51
N SER A 82 -17.26 25.56 -5.53
CA SER A 82 -17.20 26.37 -6.76
C SER A 82 -18.57 26.91 -7.19
N LYS A 83 -19.42 27.28 -6.21
CA LYS A 83 -20.71 27.93 -6.51
C LYS A 83 -21.11 28.98 -5.47
N ALA A 84 -20.24 29.97 -5.21
CA ALA A 84 -20.60 31.13 -4.41
C ALA A 84 -19.97 32.47 -4.86
N VAL A 85 -19.29 32.54 -6.01
CA VAL A 85 -18.72 33.81 -6.53
C VAL A 85 -19.13 34.04 -7.99
N GLU A 86 -20.42 33.94 -8.29
CA GLU A 86 -20.98 34.55 -9.51
C GLU A 86 -22.27 35.28 -9.12
N GLY A 87 -22.13 36.57 -8.81
CA GLY A 87 -23.26 37.41 -8.41
C GLY A 87 -22.90 38.78 -7.81
N ARG A 88 -21.65 39.25 -7.90
CA ARG A 88 -21.26 40.57 -7.36
C ARG A 88 -20.24 41.33 -8.23
N ALA A 89 -20.31 41.20 -9.55
CA ALA A 89 -19.40 41.88 -10.47
C ALA A 89 -20.07 42.73 -11.57
N GLU A 90 -21.38 42.99 -11.49
CA GLU A 90 -22.08 43.84 -12.49
C GLU A 90 -22.61 45.19 -11.96
N ILE A 91 -22.32 45.57 -10.71
CA ILE A 91 -22.82 46.84 -10.13
C ILE A 91 -21.70 47.74 -9.60
N GLU A 92 -20.55 47.89 -10.28
CA GLU A 92 -19.61 48.99 -9.93
C GLU A 92 -18.97 49.72 -11.13
N VAL A 93 -19.21 49.33 -12.39
CA VAL A 93 -18.50 49.93 -13.55
C VAL A 93 -19.23 51.13 -14.20
N GLN A 94 -20.42 51.54 -13.74
CA GLN A 94 -21.13 52.70 -14.34
C GLN A 94 -21.09 54.01 -13.53
N LYS A 95 -20.21 54.15 -12.52
CA LYS A 95 -20.13 55.40 -11.74
C LYS A 95 -18.88 56.25 -11.95
N GLU A 96 -17.96 55.85 -12.83
CA GLU A 96 -16.80 56.67 -13.19
C GLU A 96 -16.51 56.61 -14.69
N ASN A 97 -17.40 57.18 -15.51
CA ASN A 97 -17.05 58.12 -16.59
C ASN A 97 -18.31 58.74 -17.21
#